data_AF-A0A7W7INJ4-F1
#
_entry.id   AF-A0A7W7INJ4-F1
#
_cell.length_a   1.000
_cell.length_b   1.000
_cell.length_c   1.000
_cell.angle_alpha   90.00
_cell.angle_beta   90.00
_cell.angle_gamma   90.00
#
_symmetry.space_group_name_H-M   'P 1'
#
loop_
_entity.id
_entity.type
_entity.pdbx_description
1 polymer ?
#
loop_
_entity_poly.entity_id
_entity_poly.type
_entity_poly.pdbx_seq_one_letter_code
_entity_poly.pdbx_strand_id
1 'polypeptide(L)'
;MSEPSEFQLTTPESVAADPQAIEILRMWWSKDEPVMSVKPAFNDPIKFGELLAYAARHMAHGYALRHGHNEREAYNRILQGLSEVVKADNVQTVAEPVDAPKGNA
;
A
#
# COMPACT_ATOMS: atom_id res chain seq x y z
N MET A 1 7.96 20.47 4.68
CA MET A 1 9.37 20.02 4.55
C MET A 1 9.39 18.99 3.43
N SER A 2 10.27 19.14 2.45
CA SER A 2 10.38 18.18 1.34
C SER A 2 11.13 16.92 1.83
N GLU A 3 10.57 15.75 1.55
CA GLU A 3 11.18 14.46 1.88
C GLU A 3 12.53 14.29 1.15
N PRO A 4 13.58 13.73 1.79
CA PRO A 4 14.86 13.49 1.11
C PRO A 4 14.66 12.62 -0.13
N SER A 5 15.34 12.95 -1.24
CA SER A 5 15.05 12.37 -2.56
C SER A 5 15.21 10.85 -2.63
N GLU A 6 16.04 10.27 -1.78
CA GLU A 6 16.27 8.81 -1.71
C GLU A 6 15.09 8.03 -1.12
N PHE A 7 14.19 8.70 -0.40
CA PHE A 7 12.99 8.09 0.19
C PHE A 7 11.72 8.38 -0.63
N GLN A 8 11.80 9.26 -1.63
CA GLN A 8 10.66 9.59 -2.47
C GLN A 8 10.25 8.41 -3.34
N LEU A 9 8.99 7.99 -3.19
CA LEU A 9 8.34 7.07 -4.12
C LEU A 9 7.99 7.81 -5.41
N THR A 10 8.75 7.57 -6.47
CA THR A 10 8.48 8.13 -7.80
C THR A 10 7.65 7.17 -8.65
N THR A 11 6.79 7.71 -9.52
CA THR A 11 6.10 6.91 -10.53
C THR A 11 7.15 6.23 -11.44
N PRO A 12 7.13 4.90 -11.60
CA PRO A 12 8.02 4.21 -12.52
C PRO A 12 7.81 4.69 -13.96
N GLU A 13 8.87 4.76 -14.76
CA GLU A 13 8.78 5.22 -16.17
C GLU A 13 7.80 4.37 -16.99
N SER A 14 7.74 3.07 -16.75
CA SER A 14 6.79 2.17 -17.41
C SER A 14 5.33 2.51 -17.11
N VAL A 15 5.04 2.99 -15.89
CA VAL A 15 3.71 3.43 -15.48
C VAL A 15 3.41 4.80 -16.06
N ALA A 16 4.38 5.71 -16.06
CA ALA A 16 4.23 7.05 -16.64
C ALA A 16 4.00 7.02 -18.17
N ALA A 17 4.54 6.02 -18.86
CA ALA A 17 4.38 5.83 -20.30
C ALA A 17 3.05 5.16 -20.69
N ASP A 18 2.30 4.58 -19.75
CA ASP A 18 1.04 3.90 -20.01
C ASP A 18 -0.15 4.85 -19.81
N PRO A 19 -0.85 5.28 -20.89
CA PRO A 19 -2.00 6.17 -20.77
C PRO A 19 -3.23 5.53 -20.11
N GLN A 20 -3.22 4.21 -19.88
CA GLN A 20 -4.27 3.49 -19.16
C GLN A 20 -3.93 3.25 -17.69
N ALA A 21 -2.71 3.59 -17.26
CA ALA A 21 -2.32 3.42 -15.87
C ALA A 21 -3.14 4.33 -14.95
N ILE A 22 -3.59 3.75 -13.83
CA ILE A 22 -4.29 4.47 -12.77
C ILE A 22 -3.61 4.23 -11.43
N GLU A 23 -3.49 5.27 -10.62
CA GLU A 23 -3.09 5.14 -9.22
C GLU A 23 -4.26 4.60 -8.40
N ILE A 24 -4.05 3.48 -7.69
CA ILE A 24 -5.09 2.74 -6.95
C ILE A 24 -5.02 3.01 -5.44
N LEU A 25 -3.81 3.11 -4.88
CA LEU A 25 -3.55 3.19 -3.45
C LEU A 25 -2.35 4.09 -3.20
N ARG A 26 -2.46 4.97 -2.19
CA ARG A 26 -1.32 5.60 -1.52
C ARG A 26 -1.40 5.27 -0.04
N MET A 27 -0.25 4.92 0.55
CA MET A 27 -0.15 4.50 1.94
C MET A 27 1.03 5.21 2.61
N TRP A 28 0.82 5.60 3.86
CA TRP A 28 1.80 6.27 4.71
C TRP A 28 1.85 5.60 6.07
N TRP A 29 3.00 5.69 6.74
CA TRP A 29 3.12 5.41 8.16
C TRP A 29 3.08 6.74 8.92
N SER A 30 2.10 6.95 9.78
CA SER A 30 1.93 8.19 10.53
C SER A 30 1.40 7.88 11.92
N LYS A 31 1.99 8.48 12.97
CA LYS A 31 1.55 8.28 14.37
C LYS A 31 1.40 6.80 14.77
N ASP A 32 2.34 5.96 14.33
CA ASP A 32 2.37 4.51 14.58
C ASP A 32 1.21 3.70 13.99
N GLU A 33 0.50 4.26 13.01
CA GLU A 33 -0.56 3.59 12.27
C GLU A 33 -0.42 3.78 10.75
N PRO A 34 -0.91 2.82 9.94
CA PRO A 34 -0.99 2.99 8.49
C PRO A 34 -2.17 3.91 8.12
N VAL A 35 -1.89 4.96 7.35
CA VAL A 35 -2.90 5.85 6.76
C VAL A 35 -2.95 5.60 5.25
N MET A 36 -4.14 5.59 4.65
CA MET A 36 -4.32 5.23 3.24
C MET A 36 -5.30 6.13 2.50
N SER A 37 -5.03 6.36 1.21
CA SER A 37 -6.01 6.85 0.24
C SER A 37 -6.24 5.76 -0.81
N VAL A 38 -7.48 5.28 -0.94
CA VAL A 38 -7.84 4.14 -1.80
C VAL A 38 -8.87 4.59 -2.83
N LYS A 39 -8.61 4.33 -4.12
CA LYS A 39 -9.64 4.45 -5.15
C LYS A 39 -10.40 3.13 -5.27
N PRO A 40 -11.73 3.16 -5.50
CA PRO A 40 -12.50 1.97 -5.87
C PRO A 40 -12.18 1.57 -7.31
N ALA A 41 -10.94 1.17 -7.57
CA ALA A 41 -10.41 0.92 -8.92
C ALA A 41 -10.92 -0.39 -9.54
N PHE A 42 -11.42 -1.31 -8.73
CA PHE A 42 -11.90 -2.62 -9.16
C PHE A 42 -13.36 -2.82 -8.79
N ASN A 43 -14.13 -3.39 -9.72
CA ASN A 43 -15.51 -3.82 -9.47
C ASN A 43 -15.57 -5.15 -8.72
N ASP A 44 -14.49 -5.93 -8.75
CA ASP A 44 -14.36 -7.21 -8.05
C ASP A 44 -13.37 -7.08 -6.89
N PRO A 45 -13.80 -7.27 -5.62
CA PRO A 45 -12.93 -7.16 -4.46
C PRO A 45 -11.79 -8.20 -4.44
N ILE A 46 -11.93 -9.33 -5.16
CA ILE A 46 -10.84 -10.33 -5.27
C ILE A 46 -9.58 -9.69 -5.86
N LYS A 47 -9.73 -8.68 -6.73
CA LYS A 47 -8.60 -7.96 -7.33
C LYS A 47 -7.75 -7.21 -6.32
N PHE A 48 -8.32 -6.74 -5.21
CA PHE A 48 -7.52 -6.21 -4.11
C PHE A 48 -6.71 -7.32 -3.41
N GLY A 49 -7.27 -8.52 -3.27
CA GLY A 49 -6.53 -9.68 -2.75
C GLY A 49 -5.34 -10.07 -3.64
N GLU A 50 -5.53 -10.10 -4.95
CA GLU A 50 -4.45 -10.33 -5.93
C GLU A 50 -3.37 -9.23 -5.82
N LEU A 51 -3.78 -7.96 -5.77
CA LEU A 51 -2.88 -6.81 -5.62
C LEU A 51 -2.00 -6.93 -4.36
N LEU A 52 -2.59 -7.32 -3.22
CA LEU A 52 -1.85 -7.52 -1.97
C LEU A 52 -0.81 -8.64 -2.10
N ALA A 53 -1.10 -9.71 -2.82
CA ALA A 53 -0.14 -10.78 -3.08
C ALA A 53 1.05 -10.31 -3.94
N TYR A 54 0.80 -9.51 -4.98
CA TYR A 54 1.87 -8.88 -5.76
C TYR A 54 2.70 -7.94 -4.89
N ALA A 55 2.06 -7.09 -4.09
CA ALA A 55 2.75 -6.17 -3.19
C ALA A 55 3.67 -6.91 -2.20
N ALA A 56 3.19 -7.98 -1.57
CA ALA A 56 3.98 -8.80 -0.64
C ALA A 56 5.24 -9.38 -1.31
N ARG A 57 5.14 -9.82 -2.58
CA ARG A 57 6.30 -10.30 -3.34
C ARG A 57 7.30 -9.18 -3.59
N HIS A 58 6.85 -8.01 -4.05
CA HIS A 58 7.72 -6.87 -4.30
C HIS A 58 8.42 -6.37 -3.02
N MET A 59 7.70 -6.35 -1.89
CA MET A 59 8.28 -6.02 -0.59
C MET A 59 9.36 -7.00 -0.18
N ALA A 60 9.13 -8.31 -0.34
CA ALA A 60 10.13 -9.33 -0.04
C ALA A 60 11.40 -9.16 -0.88
N HIS A 61 11.24 -8.87 -2.18
CA HIS A 61 12.35 -8.61 -3.09
C HIS A 61 13.15 -7.37 -2.65
N GLY A 62 12.47 -6.27 -2.36
CA GLY A 62 13.12 -5.04 -1.87
C GLY A 62 13.86 -5.25 -0.55
N TYR A 63 13.29 -6.04 0.37
CA TYR A 63 13.93 -6.38 1.64
C TYR A 63 15.20 -7.23 1.44
N ALA A 64 15.12 -8.24 0.57
CA ALA A 64 16.26 -9.09 0.23
C ALA A 64 17.44 -8.29 -0.35
N LEU A 65 17.15 -7.38 -1.30
CA LEU A 65 18.17 -6.52 -1.92
C LEU A 65 18.86 -5.60 -0.92
N ARG A 66 18.11 -5.02 0.02
CA ARG A 66 18.65 -4.02 0.97
C ARG A 66 19.39 -4.63 2.15
N HIS A 67 19.00 -5.82 2.57
CA HIS A 67 19.48 -6.42 3.82
C HIS A 67 20.24 -7.74 3.64
N GLY A 68 20.44 -8.19 2.40
CA GLY A 68 21.18 -9.43 2.10
C GLY A 68 20.48 -10.70 2.57
N HIS A 69 19.17 -10.64 2.82
CA HIS A 69 18.37 -11.77 3.29
C HIS A 69 17.81 -12.61 2.13
N ASN A 70 17.41 -13.84 2.44
CA ASN A 70 16.73 -14.71 1.47
C ASN A 70 15.31 -14.18 1.18
N GLU A 71 15.02 -13.89 -0.09
CA GLU A 71 13.72 -13.36 -0.53
C GLU A 71 12.54 -14.27 -0.14
N ARG A 72 12.70 -15.59 -0.22
CA ARG A 72 11.64 -16.54 0.16
C ARG A 72 11.35 -16.48 1.65
N GLU A 73 12.37 -16.35 2.49
CA GLU A 73 12.17 -16.20 3.93
C GLU A 73 11.47 -14.87 4.25
N ALA A 74 11.90 -13.77 3.63
CA ALA A 74 11.26 -12.47 3.78
C ALA A 74 9.78 -12.52 3.36
N TYR A 75 9.48 -13.15 2.22
CA TYR A 75 8.12 -13.34 1.74
C TYR A 75 7.26 -14.13 2.72
N ASN A 76 7.78 -15.24 3.27
CA ASN A 76 7.04 -16.05 4.24
C ASN A 76 6.75 -15.27 5.53
N ARG A 77 7.69 -14.44 6.01
CA ARG A 77 7.48 -13.59 7.19
C ARG A 77 6.42 -12.52 6.95
N ILE A 78 6.38 -11.91 5.75
CA ILE A 78 5.33 -10.96 5.36
C ILE A 78 3.95 -11.66 5.38
N LEU A 79 3.85 -12.85 4.80
CA LEU A 79 2.59 -13.62 4.81
C LEU A 79 2.17 -14.03 6.22
N GLN A 80 3.12 -14.35 7.09
CA GLN A 80 2.85 -14.64 8.49
C GLN A 80 2.21 -13.43 9.19
N GLY A 81 2.85 -12.25 9.09
CA GLY A 81 2.31 -11.03 9.71
C GLY A 81 0.92 -10.67 9.17
N LEU A 82 0.70 -10.80 7.85
CA LEU A 82 -0.62 -10.61 7.25
C LEU A 82 -1.66 -11.59 7.84
N SER A 83 -1.32 -12.87 7.95
CA SER A 83 -2.24 -13.89 8.49
C SER A 83 -2.59 -13.65 9.96
N GLU A 84 -1.63 -13.23 10.77
CA GLU A 84 -1.83 -12.92 12.18
C GLU A 84 -2.80 -11.76 12.37
N VAL A 85 -2.62 -10.67 11.62
CA VAL A 85 -3.50 -9.50 11.65
C VAL A 85 -4.93 -9.86 11.21
N VAL A 86 -5.08 -10.61 10.11
CA VAL A 86 -6.40 -11.05 9.63
C VAL A 86 -7.11 -11.94 10.65
N LYS A 87 -6.39 -12.84 11.32
CA LYS A 87 -6.96 -13.72 12.36
C LYS A 87 -7.35 -12.96 13.62
N ALA A 88 -6.63 -11.89 13.96
CA ALA A 88 -6.88 -11.09 15.14
C ALA A 88 -8.10 -10.16 14.99
N ASP A 89 -8.55 -9.89 13.75
CA ASP A 89 -9.70 -9.03 13.41
C ASP A 89 -9.66 -7.66 14.12
N ASN A 90 -8.45 -7.12 14.28
CA ASN A 90 -8.18 -5.91 15.06
C ASN A 90 -7.82 -4.70 14.18
N VAL A 91 -8.04 -4.78 12.87
CA VAL A 91 -7.82 -3.67 11.94
C VAL A 91 -9.12 -2.89 11.78
N GLN A 92 -9.07 -1.58 12.00
CA GLN A 92 -10.20 -0.69 11.78
C GLN A 92 -9.98 0.18 10.55
N THR A 93 -11.06 0.50 9.85
CA THR A 93 -11.03 1.50 8.77
C THR A 93 -10.92 2.88 9.41
N VAL A 94 -9.79 3.54 9.22
CA VAL A 94 -9.60 4.95 9.59
C VAL A 94 -9.93 5.80 8.36
N ALA A 95 -11.09 6.45 8.38
CA ALA A 95 -11.47 7.43 7.37
C ALA A 95 -11.13 8.83 7.88
N GLU A 96 -10.49 9.66 7.05
CA GLU A 96 -10.40 11.09 7.34
C GLU A 96 -11.81 11.70 7.37
N PRO A 97 -12.09 12.65 8.28
CA PRO A 97 -13.36 13.36 8.27
C PRO A 97 -13.50 14.07 6.92
N VAL A 98 -14.54 13.72 6.15
CA VAL A 98 -14.90 14.49 4.97
C VAL A 98 -15.55 15.77 5.47
N ASP A 99 -14.84 16.90 5.39
CA ASP A 99 -15.45 18.21 5.61
C ASP A 99 -16.69 18.32 4.71
N ALA A 100 -17.88 18.34 5.32
CA ALA A 100 -19.12 18.47 4.58
C ALA A 100 -19.06 19.78 3.76
N PRO A 101 -19.49 19.77 2.48
CA PRO A 101 -19.54 21.00 1.71
C PRO A 101 -20.46 21.98 2.45
N LYS A 102 -19.93 23.15 2.80
CA LYS A 102 -20.74 24.25 3.33
C LYS A 102 -21.83 24.53 2.30
N GLY A 103 -23.06 24.13 2.62
CA GLY A 103 -24.23 24.44 1.82
C GLY A 103 -24.31 25.95 1.67
N ASN A 104 -24.32 26.43 0.41
CA ASN A 104 -24.66 27.82 0.12
C ASN A 104 -26.12 28.02 0.55
N ALA A 105 -26.31 28.83 1.59
CA ALA A 105 -27.60 29.39 1.98
C ALA A 105 -28.07 30.43 0.95
#